data_AF-A0A6C1JVF9-F1
#
_entry.id   AF-A0A6C1JVF9-F1
#
_cell.length_a   1.000
_cell.length_b   1.000
_cell.length_c   1.000
_cell.angle_alpha   90.00
_cell.angle_beta   90.00
_cell.angle_gamma   90.00
#
_symmetry.space_group_name_H-M   'P 1'
#
loop_
_entity.id
_entity.type
_entity.pdbx_description
1 polymer ?
#
loop_
_entity_poly.entity_id
_entity_poly.type
_entity_poly.pdbx_seq_one_letter_code
_entity_poly.pdbx_strand_id
1 'polypeptide(L)'
;MNLANLINKQCSRDPSEVLTEEQAMSLWGEREVARQAAQNMALGVAAVGKLLALTSAEGEAGQETMERLGWFLEEVGGVISMLGELEQVFTDRINRQKERKQGEVSA
;
A
#
# COMPACT_ATOMS: atom_id res chain seq x y z
N MET A 1 -4.34 -14.11 5.74
CA MET A 1 -5.11 -12.93 6.20
C MET A 1 -5.23 -11.98 5.03
N ASN A 2 -6.39 -11.33 4.81
CA ASN A 2 -6.60 -10.41 3.69
C ASN A 2 -6.09 -8.99 4.04
N LEU A 3 -5.47 -8.28 3.09
CA LEU A 3 -5.13 -6.86 3.17
C LEU A 3 -6.32 -5.99 3.59
N ALA A 4 -7.49 -6.16 2.98
CA ALA A 4 -8.70 -5.42 3.35
C ALA A 4 -9.11 -5.66 4.83
N ASN A 5 -8.85 -6.86 5.37
CA ASN A 5 -9.11 -7.16 6.78
C ASN A 5 -8.02 -6.63 7.71
N LEU A 6 -6.80 -6.40 7.21
CA LEU A 6 -5.72 -5.74 7.95
C LEU A 6 -5.97 -4.22 7.99
N ILE A 7 -6.31 -3.60 6.86
CA ILE A 7 -6.71 -2.18 6.76
C ILE A 7 -7.87 -1.90 7.72
N ASN A 8 -8.96 -2.68 7.67
CA ASN A 8 -10.09 -2.48 8.59
C ASN A 8 -9.75 -2.67 10.08
N LYS A 9 -8.76 -3.51 10.42
CA LYS A 9 -8.27 -3.66 11.80
C LYS A 9 -7.36 -2.52 12.24
N GLN A 10 -6.49 -2.05 11.35
CA GLN A 10 -5.52 -0.99 11.64
C GLN A 10 -6.11 0.43 11.46
N CYS A 11 -7.29 0.56 10.83
CA CYS A 11 -8.06 1.80 10.71
C CYS A 11 -8.77 2.14 12.03
N SER A 12 -7.98 2.44 13.05
CA SER A 12 -8.47 2.99 14.32
C SER A 12 -9.18 4.33 14.08
N ARG A 13 -10.50 4.32 14.22
CA ARG A 13 -11.35 5.51 14.18
C ARG A 13 -11.45 6.21 15.54
N ASP A 14 -10.76 5.68 16.55
CA ASP A 14 -10.76 6.23 17.90
C ASP A 14 -9.65 7.30 18.05
N PRO A 15 -9.99 8.49 18.57
CA PRO A 15 -8.80 9.63 19.46
C PRO A 15 -9.57 9.86 19.21
N SER A 16 -9.90 9.05 20.67
CA SER A 16 -9.13 8.87 21.95
C SER A 16 -7.82 8.07 21.93
N GLU A 17 -7.55 7.19 20.94
CA GLU A 17 -6.38 6.27 20.90
C GLU A 17 -5.04 6.94 21.31
N VAL A 18 -4.40 6.40 22.36
CA VAL A 18 -3.02 6.71 22.77
C VAL A 18 -2.16 5.48 22.50
N LEU A 19 -1.08 5.65 21.74
CA LEU A 19 -0.13 4.58 21.42
C LEU A 19 1.11 4.68 22.32
N THR A 20 1.63 3.53 22.75
CA THR A 20 2.98 3.48 23.36
C THR A 20 4.04 3.83 22.32
N GLU A 21 5.24 4.20 22.77
CA GLU A 21 6.36 4.49 21.87
C GLU A 21 6.77 3.26 21.03
N GLU A 22 6.74 2.08 21.63
CA GLU A 22 6.93 0.80 20.94
C GLU A 22 5.86 0.54 19.87
N GLN A 23 4.58 0.80 20.16
CA GLN A 23 3.50 0.67 19.19
C GLN A 23 3.64 1.69 18.04
N ALA A 24 4.00 2.94 18.33
CA ALA A 24 4.22 3.97 17.33
C ALA A 24 5.40 3.64 16.41
N MET A 25 6.50 3.10 16.95
CA MET A 25 7.65 2.62 16.18
C MET A 25 7.32 1.38 15.35
N SER A 26 6.54 0.44 15.90
CA SER A 26 6.06 -0.74 15.17
C SER A 26 5.20 -0.34 13.96
N LEU A 27 4.22 0.54 14.14
CA LEU A 27 3.38 1.06 13.05
C LEU A 27 4.19 1.85 12.01
N TRP A 28 5.26 2.55 12.40
CA TRP A 28 6.16 3.20 11.45
C TRP A 28 6.90 2.17 10.59
N GLY A 29 7.32 1.04 11.17
CA GLY A 29 7.87 -0.11 10.46
C GLY A 29 6.87 -0.79 9.52
N GLU A 30 5.65 -1.11 9.99
CA GLU A 30 4.59 -1.70 9.16
C GLU A 30 4.24 -0.80 7.97
N ARG A 31 4.18 0.52 8.18
CA ARG A 31 4.00 1.53 7.13
C ARG A 31 5.11 1.50 6.09
N GLU A 32 6.37 1.51 6.53
CA GLU A 32 7.51 1.53 5.61
C GLU A 32 7.62 0.24 4.78
N VAL A 33 7.25 -0.90 5.36
CA VAL A 33 7.11 -2.18 4.66
C VAL A 33 5.98 -2.14 3.63
N ALA A 34 4.80 -1.60 3.98
CA ALA A 34 3.68 -1.45 3.04
C ALA A 34 4.04 -0.53 1.86
N ARG A 35 4.65 0.63 2.15
CA ARG A 35 5.16 1.60 1.17
C ARG A 35 6.16 0.96 0.19
N GLN A 36 7.14 0.23 0.71
CA GLN A 36 8.16 -0.40 -0.12
C GLN A 36 7.60 -1.57 -0.94
N ALA A 37 6.63 -2.32 -0.40
CA ALA A 37 5.92 -3.35 -1.16
C ALA A 37 5.13 -2.75 -2.33
N ALA A 38 4.36 -1.68 -2.09
CA ALA A 38 3.62 -0.98 -3.14
C ALA A 38 4.54 -0.48 -4.27
N GLN A 39 5.67 0.15 -3.92
CA GLN A 39 6.64 0.65 -4.89
C GLN A 39 7.30 -0.48 -5.70
N ASN A 40 7.72 -1.56 -5.05
CA ASN A 40 8.32 -2.72 -5.72
C ASN A 40 7.32 -3.39 -6.69
N MET A 41 6.05 -3.52 -6.28
CA MET A 41 4.99 -4.07 -7.12
C MET A 41 4.66 -3.15 -8.31
N ALA A 42 4.59 -1.84 -8.10
CA ALA A 42 4.35 -0.87 -9.18
C ALA A 42 5.47 -0.88 -10.25
N LEU A 43 6.74 -1.02 -9.83
CA LEU A 43 7.87 -1.21 -10.75
C LEU A 43 7.75 -2.53 -11.54
N GLY A 44 7.28 -3.61 -10.90
CA GLY A 44 6.99 -4.88 -11.56
C GLY A 44 5.88 -4.77 -12.61
N VAL A 45 4.76 -4.13 -12.26
CA VAL A 45 3.64 -3.84 -13.17
C VAL A 45 4.10 -3.02 -14.38
N ALA A 46 4.90 -1.97 -14.16
CA ALA A 46 5.44 -1.15 -15.24
C ALA A 46 6.39 -1.93 -16.16
N ALA A 47 7.21 -2.84 -15.61
CA ALA A 47 8.09 -3.70 -16.40
C ALA A 47 7.30 -4.71 -17.26
N VAL A 48 6.28 -5.37 -16.69
CA VAL A 48 5.41 -6.31 -17.43
C VAL A 48 4.59 -5.57 -18.49
N GLY A 49 4.00 -4.41 -18.16
CA GLY A 49 3.29 -3.57 -19.13
C GLY A 49 4.17 -3.12 -20.30
N LYS A 50 5.45 -2.83 -20.06
CA LYS A 50 6.42 -2.53 -21.13
C LYS A 50 6.74 -3.75 -21.99
N LEU A 51 6.89 -4.94 -21.39
CA LEU A 51 7.12 -6.18 -22.15
C LEU A 51 5.92 -6.51 -23.05
N LEU A 52 4.69 -6.39 -22.52
CA LEU A 52 3.45 -6.56 -23.29
C LEU A 52 3.36 -5.62 -24.49
N ALA A 53 3.72 -4.34 -24.31
CA ALA A 53 3.69 -3.36 -25.39
C ALA A 53 4.68 -3.68 -26.53
N LEU A 54 5.81 -4.32 -26.20
CA LEU A 54 6.81 -4.75 -27.17
C LEU A 54 6.37 -6.03 -27.90
N THR A 55 6.08 -7.12 -27.17
CA THR A 55 5.69 -8.40 -27.78
C THR A 55 4.37 -8.33 -28.56
N SER A 56 3.46 -7.43 -28.19
CA SER A 56 2.24 -7.15 -28.96
C SER A 56 2.50 -6.33 -30.22
N ALA A 57 3.54 -5.50 -30.27
CA ALA A 57 3.92 -4.75 -31.47
C ALA A 57 4.71 -5.62 -32.47
N GLU A 58 5.47 -6.58 -31.95
CA GLU A 58 6.25 -7.56 -32.72
C GLU A 58 5.41 -8.79 -33.14
N GLY A 59 4.18 -8.92 -32.61
CA GLY A 59 3.23 -9.99 -32.95
C GLY A 59 3.52 -11.34 -32.27
N GLU A 60 4.44 -11.36 -31.29
CA GLU A 60 4.87 -12.57 -30.57
C GLU A 60 3.84 -13.06 -29.54
N ALA A 61 2.95 -12.17 -29.07
CA ALA A 61 1.92 -12.48 -28.08
C ALA A 61 0.52 -12.61 -28.70
N GLY A 62 -0.09 -13.80 -28.59
CA GLY A 62 -1.47 -14.03 -29.00
C GLY A 62 -2.50 -13.34 -28.09
N GLN A 63 -3.68 -13.02 -28.64
CA GLN A 63 -4.73 -12.26 -27.96
C GLN A 63 -5.10 -12.80 -26.56
N GLU A 64 -5.31 -14.11 -26.42
CA GLU A 64 -5.64 -14.72 -25.12
C GLU A 64 -4.55 -14.49 -24.05
N THR A 65 -3.28 -14.50 -24.45
CA THR A 65 -2.15 -14.20 -23.56
C THR A 65 -2.17 -12.73 -23.14
N MET A 66 -2.49 -11.82 -24.06
CA MET A 66 -2.62 -10.39 -23.79
C MET A 66 -3.80 -10.08 -22.84
N GLU A 67 -4.96 -10.70 -23.05
CA GLU A 67 -6.15 -10.55 -22.19
C GLU A 67 -5.89 -11.05 -20.76
N ARG A 68 -5.33 -12.27 -20.63
CA ARG A 68 -4.98 -12.85 -19.32
C ARG A 68 -3.94 -12.01 -18.57
N LEU A 69 -2.97 -11.43 -19.26
CA LEU A 69 -1.97 -10.54 -18.66
C LEU A 69 -2.55 -9.16 -18.34
N GLY A 70 -3.55 -8.68 -19.09
CA GLY A 70 -4.34 -7.50 -18.75
C GLY A 70 -5.04 -7.64 -17.40
N TRP A 71 -5.83 -8.70 -17.21
CA TRP A 71 -6.49 -9.00 -15.93
C TRP A 71 -5.48 -9.19 -14.77
N PHE A 72 -4.33 -9.83 -15.03
CA PHE A 72 -3.28 -9.95 -14.02
C PHE A 72 -2.74 -8.58 -13.56
N LEU A 73 -2.54 -7.63 -14.48
CA LEU A 73 -2.08 -6.28 -14.13
C LEU A 73 -3.16 -5.46 -13.41
N GLU A 74 -4.44 -5.69 -13.72
CA GLU A 74 -5.58 -5.09 -13.02
C GLU A 74 -5.66 -5.55 -11.55
N GLU A 75 -5.60 -6.87 -11.32
CA GLU A 75 -5.56 -7.47 -9.97
C GLU A 75 -4.35 -6.97 -9.15
N VAL A 76 -3.15 -6.94 -9.74
CA VAL A 76 -1.94 -6.43 -9.07
C VAL A 76 -2.05 -4.93 -8.80
N GLY A 77 -2.70 -4.16 -9.68
CA GLY A 77 -3.06 -2.76 -9.45
C GLY A 77 -3.96 -2.57 -8.22
N GLY A 78 -4.97 -3.43 -8.05
CA GLY A 78 -5.81 -3.46 -6.85
C GLY A 78 -5.02 -3.74 -5.57
N VAL A 79 -4.05 -4.65 -5.60
CA VAL A 79 -3.17 -4.92 -4.46
C VAL A 79 -2.25 -3.73 -4.13
N ILE A 80 -1.74 -3.03 -5.15
CA ILE A 80 -0.96 -1.79 -4.95
C ILE A 80 -1.81 -0.70 -4.28
N SER A 81 -3.08 -0.53 -4.69
CA SER A 81 -4.01 0.42 -4.04
C SER A 81 -4.21 0.09 -2.55
N MET A 82 -4.49 -1.18 -2.22
CA MET A 82 -4.66 -1.62 -0.84
C MET A 82 -3.39 -1.40 0.02
N LEU A 83 -2.19 -1.53 -0.55
CA LEU A 83 -0.95 -1.24 0.17
C LEU A 83 -0.77 0.26 0.42
N GLY A 84 -1.18 1.12 -0.51
CA GLY A 84 -1.21 2.59 -0.31
C GLY A 84 -2.27 3.03 0.73
N GLU A 85 -3.46 2.43 0.72
CA GLU A 85 -4.48 2.65 1.76
C GLU A 85 -3.97 2.25 3.15
N LEU A 86 -3.22 1.15 3.24
CA LEU A 86 -2.60 0.69 4.48
C LEU A 86 -1.49 1.66 4.96
N GLU A 87 -0.64 2.16 4.06
CA GLU A 87 0.37 3.19 4.35
C GLU A 87 -0.28 4.47 4.90
N GLN A 88 -1.37 4.91 4.28
CA GLN A 88 -2.12 6.11 4.69
C GLN A 88 -2.74 5.93 6.08
N VAL A 89 -3.42 4.81 6.33
CA VAL A 89 -4.02 4.48 7.64
C VAL A 89 -2.98 4.48 8.77
N PHE A 90 -1.78 3.96 8.52
CA PHE A 90 -0.69 4.03 9.50
C PHE A 90 -0.16 5.45 9.68
N THR A 91 -0.01 6.21 8.59
CA THR A 91 0.44 7.61 8.62
C THR A 91 -0.49 8.48 9.46
N ASP A 92 -1.81 8.33 9.31
CA ASP A 92 -2.81 9.11 10.04
C ASP A 92 -2.91 8.74 11.53
N ARG A 93 -2.56 7.50 11.91
CA ARG A 93 -2.42 7.12 13.33
C ARG A 93 -1.14 7.68 13.93
N ILE A 94 -0.02 7.61 13.22
CA ILE A 94 1.27 8.16 13.67
C ILE A 94 1.20 9.69 13.84
N ASN A 95 0.56 10.39 12.90
CA ASN A 95 0.46 11.86 12.95
C ASN A 95 -0.42 12.33 14.13
N ARG A 96 -1.56 11.68 14.39
CA ARG A 96 -2.40 11.97 15.58
C ARG A 96 -1.64 11.87 16.91
N GLN A 97 -0.66 10.96 17.03
CA GLN A 97 0.18 10.89 18.24
C GLN A 97 1.20 12.04 18.32
N LYS A 98 1.74 12.52 17.19
CA LYS A 98 2.66 13.67 17.15
C LYS A 98 1.94 14.96 17.53
N GLU A 99 0.75 15.17 16.98
CA GLU A 99 -0.11 16.33 17.27
C GLU A 99 -0.45 16.41 18.77
N ARG A 100 -0.78 15.26 19.38
CA ARG A 100 -1.01 15.14 20.83
C ARG A 100 0.22 15.51 21.65
N LYS A 101 1.37 14.91 21.36
CA LYS A 101 2.64 15.23 22.05
C LYS A 101 3.04 16.70 21.90
N GLN A 102 2.68 17.36 20.80
CA GLN A 102 2.91 18.81 20.61
C GLN A 102 1.91 19.67 21.41
N GLY A 103 0.63 19.26 21.47
CA GLY A 103 -0.38 19.92 22.29
C GLY A 103 -0.07 19.83 23.80
N GLU A 104 0.35 18.67 24.27
CA GLU A 104 0.75 18.43 25.68
C GLU A 104 1.98 19.23 26.12
N VAL A 105 2.85 19.61 25.18
CA VAL A 105 4.03 20.46 25.43
C VAL A 105 3.70 21.97 25.32
N SER A 106 2.48 22.31 24.90
CA SER A 106 2.02 23.68 24.65
C SER A 106 0.95 24.18 25.65
N ALA A 107 0.74 23.44 26.75
CA ALA A 107 -0.30 23.67 27.75
C ALA A 107 0.27 23.78 29.18
#